data_AF-A0A3C0EGM3-F1
#
_entry.id   AF-A0A3C0EGM3-F1
#
_cell.length_a   1.000
_cell.length_b   1.000
_cell.length_c   1.000
_cell.angle_alpha   90.00
_cell.angle_beta   90.00
_cell.angle_gamma   90.00
#
_symmetry.space_group_name_H-M   'P 1'
#
loop_
_entity.id
_entity.type
_entity.pdbx_description
1 polymer ?
#
loop_
_entity_poly.entity_id
_entity_poly.type
_entity_poly.pdbx_seq_one_letter_code
_entity_poly.pdbx_strand_id
1 'polypeptide(L)'
;MCAVSIGSVVGRDVKIELSKIFLIYPLISHSGLLSYLSRKNIYIRSVEELIALKMPFLSNFNQRYEDSLLLTVNSLQLLSDMGYLTIVDGLVSSNTKMTYDISMGKRAKKIFDASENILKILEADSSSLYLNLRVKL
;
A
#
# COMPACT_ATOMS: atom_id res chain seq x y z
N MET A 1 9.42 -7.35 3.07
CA MET A 1 8.12 -7.31 2.35
C MET A 1 7.52 -5.92 2.27
N CYS A 2 7.53 -5.09 3.33
CA CYS A 2 6.97 -3.73 3.28
C CYS A 2 7.63 -2.84 2.21
N ALA A 3 8.97 -2.83 2.10
CA ALA A 3 9.68 -2.15 1.01
C ALA A 3 9.18 -2.56 -0.39
N VAL A 4 9.01 -3.86 -0.66
CA VAL A 4 8.43 -4.37 -1.93
C VAL A 4 7.00 -3.86 -2.14
N SER A 5 6.28 -3.59 -1.07
CA SER A 5 4.89 -3.13 -1.13
C SER A 5 4.83 -1.66 -1.52
N ILE A 6 5.56 -0.83 -0.79
CA ILE A 6 5.71 0.60 -1.08
C ILE A 6 6.27 0.79 -2.49
N GLY A 7 7.38 0.13 -2.81
CA GLY A 7 8.02 0.23 -4.13
C GLY A 7 7.12 -0.21 -5.28
N SER A 8 6.27 -1.23 -5.11
CA SER A 8 5.36 -1.70 -6.17
C SER A 8 4.21 -0.73 -6.45
N VAL A 9 3.78 0.01 -5.43
CA VAL A 9 2.68 0.99 -5.51
C VAL A 9 3.22 2.33 -6.01
N VAL A 10 4.29 2.84 -5.38
CA VAL A 10 4.91 4.13 -5.73
C VAL A 10 5.60 4.08 -7.09
N GLY A 11 6.18 2.93 -7.47
CA GLY A 11 6.91 2.72 -8.74
C GLY A 11 6.09 2.82 -10.02
N ARG A 12 4.83 3.29 -9.96
CA ARG A 12 3.96 3.57 -11.10
C ARG A 12 3.93 5.07 -11.47
N ASP A 13 5.01 5.79 -11.16
CA ASP A 13 5.22 7.22 -11.46
C ASP A 13 4.14 8.15 -10.89
N VAL A 14 3.63 7.81 -9.70
CA VAL A 14 2.65 8.61 -8.97
C VAL A 14 3.32 9.31 -7.78
N LYS A 15 2.92 10.56 -7.50
CA LYS A 15 3.26 11.25 -6.26
C LYS A 15 2.19 10.95 -5.22
N ILE A 16 2.60 10.42 -4.07
CA ILE A 16 1.69 9.99 -3.01
C ILE A 16 2.07 10.70 -1.72
N GLU A 17 1.09 11.27 -1.01
CA GLU A 17 1.30 11.84 0.32
C GLU A 17 1.92 10.81 1.27
N LEU A 18 2.91 11.25 2.05
CA LEU A 18 3.62 10.40 3.00
C LEU A 18 2.65 9.70 3.96
N SER A 19 1.61 10.40 4.43
CA SER A 19 0.57 9.84 5.30
C SER A 19 -0.14 8.63 4.67
N LYS A 20 -0.38 8.65 3.35
CA LYS A 20 -1.03 7.56 2.61
C LYS A 20 -0.12 6.34 2.44
N ILE A 21 1.20 6.53 2.43
CA ILE A 21 2.16 5.41 2.35
C ILE A 21 2.02 4.45 3.55
N PHE A 22 1.73 4.98 4.74
CA PHE A 22 1.52 4.17 5.95
C PHE A 22 0.29 3.26 5.88
N LEU A 23 -0.60 3.46 4.92
CA LEU A 23 -1.77 2.61 4.71
C LEU A 23 -1.50 1.42 3.78
N ILE A 24 -0.40 1.46 3.00
CA ILE A 24 -0.09 0.43 2.00
C ILE A 24 0.13 -0.93 2.65
N TYR A 25 1.02 -1.02 3.65
CA TYR A 25 1.34 -2.31 4.26
C TYR A 25 0.18 -2.93 5.06
N PRO A 26 -0.60 -2.16 5.84
CA PRO A 26 -1.80 -2.68 6.50
C PRO A 26 -2.88 -3.24 5.55
N LEU A 27 -2.96 -2.73 4.32
CA LEU A 27 -3.87 -3.26 3.27
C LEU A 27 -3.41 -4.64 2.75
N ILE A 28 -2.10 -4.88 2.69
CA ILE A 28 -1.54 -6.09 2.06
C ILE A 28 -1.01 -7.14 3.05
N SER A 29 -0.84 -6.77 4.32
CA SER A 29 -0.34 -7.69 5.35
C SER A 29 -1.31 -8.85 5.56
N HIS A 30 -2.62 -8.58 5.49
CA HIS A 30 -3.67 -9.59 5.53
C HIS A 30 -3.76 -10.41 4.23
N SER A 31 -3.54 -11.73 4.32
CA SER A 31 -3.46 -12.64 3.17
C SER A 31 -4.74 -12.73 2.33
N GLY A 32 -5.92 -12.72 2.98
CA GLY A 32 -7.23 -12.74 2.30
C GLY A 32 -7.48 -11.50 1.45
N LEU A 33 -7.36 -10.31 2.06
CA LEU A 33 -7.40 -9.02 1.37
C LEU A 33 -6.40 -8.92 0.22
N LEU A 34 -5.11 -9.24 0.45
CA LEU A 34 -4.11 -9.25 -0.62
C LEU A 34 -4.52 -10.18 -1.77
N SER A 35 -4.99 -11.39 -1.46
CA SER A 35 -5.44 -12.35 -2.47
C SER A 35 -6.71 -11.95 -3.20
N TYR A 36 -7.50 -11.03 -2.64
CA TYR A 36 -8.67 -10.45 -3.30
C TYR A 36 -8.25 -9.30 -4.22
N LEU A 37 -7.44 -8.36 -3.72
CA LEU A 37 -6.93 -7.22 -4.48
C LEU A 37 -6.01 -7.63 -5.64
N SER A 38 -5.33 -8.78 -5.53
CA SER A 38 -4.42 -9.28 -6.58
C SER A 38 -5.13 -10.03 -7.73
N ARG A 39 -6.46 -10.10 -7.75
CA ARG A 39 -7.19 -10.85 -8.79
C ARG A 39 -7.40 -9.97 -10.01
N LYS A 40 -7.12 -10.51 -11.20
CA LYS A 40 -7.25 -9.80 -12.49
C LYS A 40 -8.66 -9.30 -12.83
N ASN A 41 -9.69 -9.87 -12.22
CA ASN A 41 -11.09 -9.49 -12.43
C ASN A 41 -11.65 -8.58 -11.34
N ILE A 42 -10.81 -8.14 -10.40
CA ILE A 42 -11.20 -7.22 -9.33
C ILE A 42 -10.62 -5.84 -9.65
N TYR A 43 -11.52 -4.86 -9.70
CA TYR A 43 -11.21 -3.46 -9.93
C TYR A 43 -11.91 -2.64 -8.85
N ILE A 44 -11.16 -2.18 -7.86
CA ILE A 44 -11.69 -1.36 -6.77
C ILE A 44 -11.75 0.09 -7.24
N ARG A 45 -12.90 0.72 -7.05
CA ARG A 45 -13.15 2.12 -7.42
C ARG A 45 -12.89 3.08 -6.28
N SER A 46 -13.06 2.64 -5.03
CA SER A 46 -12.81 3.47 -3.84
C SER A 46 -12.61 2.65 -2.56
N VAL A 47 -12.22 3.34 -1.48
CA VAL A 47 -12.09 2.73 -0.14
C VAL A 47 -13.46 2.30 0.43
N GLU A 48 -14.52 3.04 0.14
CA GLU A 48 -15.89 2.74 0.57
C GLU A 48 -16.41 1.45 -0.07
N GLU A 49 -16.17 1.27 -1.37
CA GLU A 49 -16.48 0.01 -2.07
C GLU A 49 -15.74 -1.17 -1.43
N LEU A 50 -14.45 -1.00 -1.13
CA LEU A 50 -13.67 -2.04 -0.47
C LEU A 50 -14.27 -2.42 0.89
N ILE A 51 -14.64 -1.42 1.69
CA ILE A 51 -15.26 -1.63 3.00
C ILE A 51 -16.57 -2.39 2.86
N ALA A 52 -17.44 -1.98 1.94
CA ALA A 52 -18.73 -2.63 1.70
C ALA A 52 -18.56 -4.11 1.31
N LEU A 53 -17.57 -4.43 0.47
CA LEU A 53 -17.36 -5.78 -0.06
C LEU A 53 -16.53 -6.71 0.85
N LYS A 54 -15.66 -6.14 1.69
CA LYS A 54 -14.59 -6.87 2.39
C LYS A 54 -14.38 -6.43 3.84
N MET A 55 -15.38 -5.85 4.49
CA MET A 55 -15.33 -5.45 5.90
C MET A 55 -14.69 -6.47 6.85
N PRO A 56 -14.95 -7.80 6.75
CA PRO A 56 -14.31 -8.77 7.65
C PRO A 56 -12.78 -8.73 7.60
N PHE A 57 -12.18 -8.43 6.43
CA PHE A 57 -10.73 -8.34 6.26
C PHE A 57 -10.12 -7.03 6.78
N LEU A 58 -10.96 -6.04 7.11
CA LEU A 58 -10.56 -4.74 7.63
C LEU A 58 -10.84 -4.58 9.14
N SER A 59 -11.43 -5.59 9.77
CA SER A 59 -11.83 -5.57 11.19
C SER A 59 -10.70 -5.19 12.15
N ASN A 60 -9.46 -5.64 11.90
CA ASN A 60 -8.27 -5.33 12.69
C ASN A 60 -7.31 -4.35 12.00
N PHE A 61 -7.80 -3.52 11.07
CA PHE A 61 -6.94 -2.65 10.27
C PHE A 61 -6.09 -1.70 11.12
N ASN A 62 -6.67 -1.06 12.15
CA ASN A 62 -5.94 -0.17 13.06
C ASN A 62 -4.74 -0.86 13.73
N GLN A 63 -4.93 -2.09 14.23
CA GLN A 63 -3.83 -2.85 14.83
C GLN A 63 -2.72 -3.09 13.81
N ARG A 64 -3.08 -3.48 12.58
CA ARG A 64 -2.10 -3.70 11.50
C ARG A 64 -1.38 -2.41 11.12
N TYR A 65 -2.06 -1.27 11.19
CA TYR A 65 -1.47 0.05 10.99
C TYR A 65 -0.40 0.33 12.05
N GLU A 66 -0.76 0.29 13.33
CA GLU A 66 0.15 0.51 14.46
C GLU A 66 1.37 -0.44 14.41
N ASP A 67 1.13 -1.74 14.22
CA ASP A 67 2.17 -2.76 14.11
C ASP A 67 3.14 -2.52 12.94
N SER A 68 2.69 -1.78 11.91
CA SER A 68 3.46 -1.53 10.69
C SER A 68 4.18 -0.20 10.64
N LEU A 69 3.99 0.69 11.61
CA LEU A 69 4.56 2.04 11.60
C LEU A 69 6.08 2.01 11.45
N LEU A 70 6.77 1.31 12.37
CA LEU A 70 8.23 1.20 12.36
C LEU A 70 8.73 0.53 11.07
N LEU A 71 8.04 -0.53 10.63
CA LEU A 71 8.40 -1.25 9.42
C LEU A 71 8.27 -0.37 8.16
N THR A 72 7.27 0.51 8.13
CA THR A 72 7.04 1.45 7.03
C THR A 72 8.14 2.50 6.98
N VAL A 73 8.49 3.11 8.12
CA VAL A 73 9.59 4.08 8.22
C VAL A 73 10.90 3.48 7.75
N ASN A 74 11.27 2.30 8.26
CA ASN A 74 12.49 1.62 7.86
C ASN A 74 12.50 1.26 6.36
N SER A 75 11.34 0.90 5.81
CA SER A 75 11.21 0.58 4.39
C SER A 75 11.34 1.81 3.51
N LEU A 76 10.79 2.96 3.92
CA LEU A 76 10.94 4.24 3.24
C LEU A 76 12.41 4.67 3.21
N GLN A 77 13.09 4.61 4.37
CA GLN A 77 14.52 4.94 4.47
C GLN A 77 15.35 4.04 3.53
N LEU A 78 15.16 2.72 3.61
CA LEU A 78 15.87 1.77 2.76
C LEU A 78 15.66 2.07 1.26
N LEU A 79 14.41 2.29 0.83
CA LEU A 79 14.11 2.59 -0.57
C LEU A 79 14.70 3.93 -1.01
N SER A 80 14.72 4.92 -0.13
CA SER A 80 15.36 6.22 -0.38
C SER A 80 16.87 6.07 -0.54
N ASP A 81 17.54 5.36 0.37
CA ASP A 81 18.99 5.15 0.34
C ASP A 81 19.43 4.33 -0.88
N MET A 82 18.59 3.40 -1.32
CA MET A 82 18.79 2.64 -2.56
C MET A 82 18.43 3.43 -3.83
N GLY A 83 17.93 4.67 -3.70
CA GLY A 83 17.60 5.54 -4.82
C GLY A 83 16.30 5.20 -5.54
N TYR A 84 15.43 4.34 -4.99
CA TYR A 84 14.15 3.97 -5.62
C TYR A 84 13.07 5.05 -5.49
N LEU A 85 13.12 5.86 -4.43
CA LEU A 85 12.17 6.93 -4.18
C LEU A 85 12.84 8.16 -3.57
N THR A 86 12.12 9.28 -3.60
CA THR A 86 12.47 10.51 -2.89
C THR A 86 11.26 11.01 -2.12
N ILE A 87 11.52 11.67 -0.99
CA ILE A 87 10.48 12.34 -0.18
C ILE A 87 10.79 13.85 -0.18
N VAL A 88 9.88 14.65 -0.72
CA VAL A 88 10.00 16.12 -0.79
C VAL A 88 8.67 16.74 -0.39
N ASP A 89 8.67 17.68 0.54
CA ASP A 89 7.47 18.40 1.01
C ASP A 89 6.30 17.46 1.40
N GLY A 90 6.63 16.34 2.06
CA GLY A 90 5.64 15.35 2.48
C GLY A 90 5.05 14.50 1.35
N LEU A 91 5.59 14.58 0.13
CA LEU A 91 5.21 13.75 -1.00
C LEU A 91 6.31 12.73 -1.32
N VAL A 92 5.90 11.49 -1.54
CA VAL A 92 6.76 10.39 -1.96
C VAL A 92 6.61 10.19 -3.46
N SER A 93 7.73 10.21 -4.19
CA SER A 93 7.78 9.97 -5.63
C SER A 93 8.79 8.87 -5.96
N SER A 94 8.46 8.06 -6.95
CA SER A 94 9.40 7.08 -7.52
C SER A 94 10.48 7.77 -8.34
N ASN A 95 11.73 7.35 -8.15
CA ASN A 95 12.84 7.70 -9.05
C ASN A 95 13.09 6.59 -10.08
N THR A 96 12.72 5.35 -9.75
CA THR A 96 12.96 4.17 -10.59
C THR A 96 11.83 3.17 -10.42
N LYS A 97 11.33 2.66 -11.55
CA LYS A 97 10.30 1.64 -11.55
C LYS A 97 10.82 0.33 -10.97
N MET A 98 10.19 -0.14 -9.90
CA MET A 98 10.44 -1.48 -9.38
C MET A 98 9.69 -2.51 -10.23
N THR A 99 10.38 -3.56 -10.65
CA THR A 99 9.82 -4.66 -11.43
C THR A 99 9.75 -5.93 -10.59
N TYR A 100 8.76 -6.78 -10.90
CA TYR A 100 8.66 -8.10 -10.30
C TYR A 100 9.61 -9.08 -10.98
N ASP A 101 10.37 -9.82 -10.18
CA ASP A 101 11.13 -10.99 -10.63
C ASP A 101 10.59 -12.27 -9.98
N ILE A 102 10.63 -13.39 -10.70
CA ILE A 102 10.08 -14.66 -10.21
C ILE A 102 10.76 -15.17 -8.93
N SER A 103 12.05 -14.84 -8.74
CA SER A 103 12.81 -15.17 -7.54
C SER A 103 12.27 -14.49 -6.27
N MET A 104 11.53 -13.38 -6.41
CA MET A 104 10.90 -12.68 -5.29
C MET A 104 9.71 -13.46 -4.68
N GLY A 105 9.22 -14.48 -5.41
CA GLY A 105 8.23 -15.42 -4.92
C GLY A 105 6.76 -14.98 -5.04
N LYS A 106 5.86 -15.93 -4.78
CA LYS A 106 4.42 -15.81 -5.04
C LYS A 106 3.75 -14.66 -4.28
N ARG A 107 4.21 -14.35 -3.06
CA ARG A 107 3.63 -13.25 -2.28
C ARG A 107 4.00 -11.89 -2.86
N ALA A 108 5.25 -11.70 -3.29
CA ALA A 108 5.66 -10.49 -4.01
C ALA A 108 4.83 -10.32 -5.28
N LYS A 109 4.64 -11.39 -6.06
CA LYS A 109 3.77 -11.36 -7.24
C LYS A 109 2.38 -10.80 -6.94
N LYS A 110 1.72 -11.30 -5.89
CA LYS A 110 0.39 -10.80 -5.47
C LYS A 110 0.41 -9.33 -5.11
N ILE A 111 1.48 -8.83 -4.49
CA ILE A 111 1.63 -7.42 -4.12
C ILE A 111 1.71 -6.56 -5.38
N PHE A 112 2.53 -6.95 -6.36
CA PHE A 112 2.59 -6.27 -7.65
C PHE A 112 1.24 -6.32 -8.39
N ASP A 113 0.58 -7.47 -8.41
CA ASP A 113 -0.75 -7.61 -9.03
C ASP A 113 -1.83 -6.76 -8.31
N ALA A 114 -1.71 -6.53 -7.00
CA ALA A 114 -2.66 -5.73 -6.21
C ALA A 114 -2.40 -4.22 -6.26
N SER A 115 -1.22 -3.80 -6.71
CA SER A 115 -0.76 -2.41 -6.59
C SER A 115 -1.67 -1.38 -7.28
N GLU A 116 -2.31 -1.71 -8.40
CA GLU A 116 -3.26 -0.80 -9.07
C GLU A 116 -4.51 -0.56 -8.23
N ASN A 117 -5.07 -1.62 -7.65
CA ASN A 117 -6.22 -1.51 -6.75
C ASN A 117 -5.86 -0.72 -5.49
N ILE A 118 -4.63 -0.88 -4.97
CA ILE A 118 -4.14 -0.09 -3.83
C ILE A 118 -4.04 1.38 -4.21
N LEU A 119 -3.47 1.71 -5.37
CA LEU A 119 -3.42 3.10 -5.85
C LEU A 119 -4.82 3.71 -5.96
N LYS A 120 -5.79 2.98 -6.51
CA LYS A 120 -7.19 3.43 -6.58
C LYS A 120 -7.80 3.72 -5.22
N ILE A 121 -7.50 2.89 -4.22
CA ILE A 121 -7.92 3.18 -2.84
C ILE A 121 -7.28 4.49 -2.35
N LEU A 122 -5.98 4.70 -2.59
CA LEU A 122 -5.24 5.88 -2.11
C LEU A 122 -5.57 7.20 -2.85
N GLU A 123 -6.41 7.18 -3.89
CA GLU A 123 -6.87 8.40 -4.58
C GLU A 123 -7.75 9.28 -3.66
N ALA A 124 -8.44 8.68 -2.68
CA ALA A 124 -9.20 9.43 -1.68
C ALA A 124 -8.29 10.32 -0.80
N ASP A 125 -8.83 11.40 -0.25
CA ASP A 125 -8.13 12.26 0.71
C ASP A 125 -7.58 11.45 1.90
N SER A 126 -6.42 11.84 2.42
CA SER A 126 -5.79 11.15 3.54
C SER A 126 -6.68 11.17 4.79
N SER A 127 -7.36 12.27 5.11
CA SER A 127 -8.25 12.32 6.28
C SER A 127 -9.42 11.32 6.13
N SER A 128 -10.04 11.27 4.95
CA SER A 128 -11.09 10.32 4.60
C SER A 128 -10.61 8.88 4.70
N LEU A 129 -9.40 8.58 4.20
CA LEU A 129 -8.82 7.24 4.27
C LEU A 129 -8.64 6.77 5.70
N TYR A 130 -8.05 7.61 6.55
CA TYR A 130 -7.81 7.29 7.96
C TYR A 130 -9.14 7.07 8.71
N LEU A 131 -10.14 7.90 8.45
CA LEU A 131 -11.49 7.76 9.03
C LEU A 131 -12.17 6.46 8.57
N ASN A 132 -12.23 6.21 7.27
CA ASN A 132 -12.87 5.04 6.67
C ASN A 132 -12.23 3.72 7.15
N LEU A 133 -10.91 3.69 7.25
CA LEU A 133 -10.14 2.54 7.72
C LEU A 133 -10.07 2.44 9.25
N ARG A 134 -10.72 3.36 9.96
CA ARG A 134 -10.82 3.42 11.43
C ARG A 134 -9.45 3.47 12.12
N VAL A 135 -8.51 4.18 11.50
CA VAL A 135 -7.20 4.44 12.11
C VAL A 135 -7.39 5.45 13.24
N LYS A 136 -6.84 5.15 14.41
CA LYS A 136 -6.84 6.04 15.57
C LYS A 136 -5.54 6.85 15.55
N LEU A 137 -5.68 8.16 15.62
CA LEU A 137 -4.58 9.13 15.69
C LEU A 137 -4.36 9.58 17.14
#